data_AF-A0A497QDP1-F1
#
_entry.id   AF-A0A497QDP1-F1
#
_cell.length_a   1.000
_cell.length_b   1.000
_cell.length_c   1.000
_cell.angle_alpha   90.00
_cell.angle_beta   90.00
_cell.angle_gamma   90.00
#
_symmetry.space_group_name_H-M   'P 1'
#
loop_
_entity.id
_entity.type
_entity.pdbx_description
1 polymer ?
#
loop_
_entity_poly.entity_id
_entity_poly.type
_entity_poly.pdbx_seq_one_letter_code
_entity_poly.pdbx_strand_id
1 'polypeptide(L)'
;MEIGFEKGDYQAVITTAALGAGVDFPASQVIFFDLAMGKDWLTAAEFVQYCGRAGRLGKHDRGKVILLIIPGNKFHSGQTETEDEVAIKLLSGKIEPVEIPVDFEKIEEQILANISTLNECEIEDIENMLLSSKIANLDTKTIVTNLKKDNFVKTKEKEHVIITELGLATSVSFLTPRKAKTVIKKLKTNEDPLIIAISIEPFDAVYLSSKVHEELVRSFRFQVSSKLFSGSVLDLMIRKGSTRRLPNWIFNVFAKWAQTFFTCNCPERPYCEHGILNFSKYIVDLRVAGNNPSQISNIIARNFELQVYPGDIFHWLDSLVHHIEGVTRIAKVLQLAETYIKLVELKRKIERPTRGLKNVQKTTNTTHTKQKR
;
A
#
# COMPACT_ATOMS: atom_id res chain seq x y z
N MET A 1 -6.30 18.32 -15.17
CA MET A 1 -5.72 17.68 -16.36
C MET A 1 -6.83 17.14 -17.25
N GLU A 2 -7.67 16.24 -16.73
CA GLU A 2 -8.81 15.63 -17.44
C GLU A 2 -9.69 16.64 -18.20
N ILE A 3 -10.28 17.59 -17.46
CA ILE A 3 -11.13 18.66 -18.00
C ILE A 3 -10.40 19.48 -19.08
N GLY A 4 -9.10 19.71 -18.91
CA GLY A 4 -8.32 20.49 -19.89
C GLY A 4 -8.06 19.71 -21.17
N PHE A 5 -7.85 18.40 -21.09
CA PHE A 5 -7.67 17.56 -22.28
C PHE A 5 -8.98 17.41 -23.04
N GLU A 6 -10.10 17.22 -22.33
CA GLU A 6 -11.43 17.15 -22.94
C GLU A 6 -11.80 18.43 -23.69
N LYS A 7 -11.47 19.60 -23.11
CA LYS A 7 -11.66 20.92 -23.73
C LYS A 7 -10.69 21.21 -24.88
N GLY A 8 -9.62 20.41 -25.03
CA GLY A 8 -8.58 20.62 -26.04
C GLY A 8 -7.50 21.63 -25.64
N ASP A 9 -7.46 22.06 -24.37
CA ASP A 9 -6.39 22.89 -23.81
C ASP A 9 -5.05 22.14 -23.84
N TYR A 10 -5.11 20.80 -23.74
CA TYR A 10 -3.97 19.90 -23.91
C TYR A 10 -4.14 19.04 -25.15
N GLN A 11 -3.10 18.99 -25.99
CA GLN A 11 -3.09 18.19 -27.22
C GLN A 11 -2.60 16.76 -27.00
N ALA A 12 -1.88 16.51 -25.90
CA ALA A 12 -1.35 15.20 -25.53
C ALA A 12 -1.34 15.05 -24.01
N VAL A 13 -1.60 13.82 -23.55
CA VAL A 13 -1.49 13.41 -22.14
C VAL A 13 -0.59 12.18 -22.10
N ILE A 14 0.44 12.24 -21.25
CA ILE A 14 1.29 11.09 -20.95
C ILE A 14 0.78 10.51 -19.64
N THR A 15 0.36 9.25 -19.68
CA THR A 15 -0.32 8.59 -18.56
C THR A 15 0.29 7.23 -18.29
N THR A 16 0.29 6.84 -17.02
CA THR A 16 0.46 5.43 -16.65
C THR A 16 -0.88 4.70 -16.83
N ALA A 17 -0.82 3.37 -16.83
CA ALA A 17 -1.96 2.48 -16.93
C ALA A 17 -3.14 2.81 -16.00
N ALA A 18 -2.88 3.18 -14.74
CA ALA A 18 -3.92 3.44 -13.75
C ALA A 18 -4.88 4.57 -14.17
N LEU A 19 -4.32 5.67 -14.71
CA LEU A 19 -5.11 6.79 -15.22
C LEU A 19 -5.68 6.48 -16.62
N GLY A 20 -5.00 5.62 -17.39
CA GLY A 20 -5.48 5.06 -18.65
C GLY A 20 -6.60 4.02 -18.50
N ALA A 21 -6.91 3.50 -17.31
CA ALA A 21 -8.01 2.54 -17.10
C ALA A 21 -9.24 3.21 -16.47
N GLY A 22 -9.02 4.15 -15.53
CA GLY A 22 -10.07 4.70 -14.67
C GLY A 22 -10.79 5.96 -15.16
N VAL A 23 -10.33 6.61 -16.23
CA VAL A 23 -10.86 7.91 -16.68
C VAL A 23 -11.20 7.84 -18.17
N ASP A 24 -12.35 8.39 -18.59
CA ASP A 24 -12.75 8.40 -19.99
C ASP A 24 -11.98 9.45 -20.81
N PHE A 25 -10.88 9.01 -21.44
CA PHE A 25 -10.02 9.84 -22.28
C PHE A 25 -10.11 9.46 -23.77
N PRO A 26 -11.19 9.80 -24.50
CA PRO A 26 -11.27 9.47 -25.90
C PRO A 26 -10.37 10.44 -26.72
N ALA A 27 -9.40 9.89 -27.44
CA ALA A 27 -8.38 10.62 -28.19
C ALA A 27 -8.42 10.28 -29.68
N SER A 28 -7.71 11.03 -30.54
CA SER A 28 -7.54 10.64 -31.96
C SER A 28 -6.64 9.42 -32.11
N GLN A 29 -5.69 9.28 -31.19
CA GLN A 29 -4.68 8.24 -31.21
C GLN A 29 -4.25 7.86 -29.80
N VAL A 30 -3.85 6.60 -29.64
CA VAL A 30 -3.22 6.06 -28.45
C VAL A 30 -1.84 5.53 -28.84
N ILE A 31 -0.82 5.90 -28.08
CA ILE A 31 0.56 5.50 -28.33
C ILE A 31 1.07 4.73 -27.12
N PHE A 32 1.47 3.49 -27.34
CA PHE A 32 2.18 2.67 -26.37
C PHE A 32 3.67 2.94 -26.52
N PHE A 33 4.25 3.56 -25.49
CA PHE A 33 5.69 3.81 -25.43
C PHE A 33 6.45 2.59 -24.90
N ASP A 34 5.91 1.92 -23.88
CA ASP A 34 6.40 0.65 -23.33
C ASP A 34 5.22 -0.33 -23.19
N LEU A 35 5.46 -1.62 -23.38
CA LEU A 35 4.46 -2.69 -23.19
C LEU A 35 4.49 -3.33 -21.80
N ALA A 36 5.33 -2.83 -20.90
CA ALA A 36 5.46 -3.32 -19.53
C ALA A 36 4.93 -2.32 -18.50
N MET A 37 4.24 -2.83 -17.48
CA MET A 37 3.82 -2.09 -16.30
C MET A 37 4.65 -2.53 -15.10
N GLY A 38 5.75 -1.82 -14.87
CA GLY A 38 6.73 -2.27 -13.88
C GLY A 38 7.32 -3.61 -14.30
N LYS A 39 7.21 -4.63 -13.46
CA LYS A 39 7.75 -5.97 -13.73
C LYS A 39 6.88 -6.81 -14.67
N ASP A 40 5.60 -6.49 -14.76
CA ASP A 40 4.59 -7.30 -15.42
C ASP A 40 4.34 -6.80 -16.85
N TRP A 41 4.15 -7.70 -17.81
CA TRP A 41 3.74 -7.35 -19.17
C TRP A 41 2.26 -6.95 -19.19
N LEU A 42 1.90 -6.08 -20.12
CA LEU A 42 0.51 -5.72 -20.34
C LEU A 42 -0.31 -6.96 -20.73
N THR A 43 -1.50 -7.11 -20.17
CA THR A 43 -2.44 -8.16 -20.55
C THR A 43 -3.23 -7.78 -21.80
N ALA A 44 -3.78 -8.77 -22.52
CA ALA A 44 -4.64 -8.51 -23.68
C ALA A 44 -5.88 -7.68 -23.30
N ALA A 45 -6.43 -7.88 -22.10
CA ALA A 45 -7.56 -7.11 -21.59
C ALA A 45 -7.23 -5.62 -21.43
N GLU A 46 -6.11 -5.30 -20.77
CA GLU A 46 -5.67 -3.93 -20.58
C GLU A 46 -5.30 -3.26 -21.91
N PHE A 47 -4.65 -4.01 -22.81
CA PHE A 47 -4.34 -3.53 -24.16
C PHE A 47 -5.60 -3.13 -24.92
N VAL A 48 -6.63 -3.98 -24.93
CA VAL A 48 -7.92 -3.68 -25.58
C VAL A 48 -8.61 -2.50 -24.90
N GLN A 49 -8.56 -2.40 -23.57
CA GLN A 49 -9.13 -1.27 -22.82
C GLN A 49 -8.49 0.06 -23.23
N TYR A 50 -7.16 0.10 -23.39
CA TYR A 50 -6.46 1.31 -23.85
C TYR A 50 -6.69 1.59 -25.33
N CYS A 51 -6.72 0.56 -26.19
CA CYS A 51 -7.11 0.71 -27.59
C CYS A 51 -8.51 1.31 -27.75
N GLY A 52 -9.44 0.96 -26.86
CA GLY A 52 -10.81 1.47 -26.85
C GLY A 52 -10.92 3.00 -26.70
N ARG A 53 -9.83 3.68 -26.30
CA ARG A 53 -9.76 5.13 -26.20
C ARG A 53 -9.38 5.82 -27.51
N ALA A 54 -8.90 5.06 -28.49
CA ALA A 54 -8.54 5.60 -29.78
C ALA A 54 -9.80 5.75 -30.66
N GLY A 55 -10.07 6.98 -31.07
CA GLY A 55 -11.25 7.34 -31.86
C GLY A 55 -12.31 8.02 -30.99
N ARG A 56 -12.76 9.20 -31.41
CA ARG A 56 -13.85 9.93 -30.74
C ARG A 56 -15.11 9.77 -31.57
N LEU A 57 -16.14 9.17 -31.00
CA LEU A 57 -17.44 9.00 -31.66
C LEU A 57 -17.95 10.37 -32.17
N GLY A 58 -18.31 10.42 -33.44
CA GLY A 58 -18.80 11.65 -34.09
C GLY A 58 -17.74 12.70 -34.41
N LYS A 59 -16.45 12.46 -34.14
CA LYS A 59 -15.36 13.41 -34.46
C LYS A 59 -14.26 12.83 -35.35
N HIS A 60 -13.97 11.53 -35.27
CA HIS A 60 -12.91 10.89 -36.04
C HIS A 60 -13.45 9.72 -36.85
N ASP A 61 -13.01 9.58 -38.10
CA ASP A 61 -13.38 8.46 -38.97
C ASP A 61 -12.77 7.13 -38.48
N ARG A 62 -11.61 7.19 -37.82
CA ARG A 62 -10.92 6.04 -37.23
C ARG A 62 -10.08 6.43 -36.03
N GLY A 63 -9.97 5.52 -35.06
CA GLY A 63 -8.97 5.57 -34.00
C GLY A 63 -7.64 5.00 -34.48
N LYS A 64 -6.52 5.63 -34.11
CA LYS A 64 -5.17 5.11 -34.40
C LYS A 64 -4.53 4.56 -33.14
N VAL A 65 -3.98 3.36 -33.21
CA VAL A 65 -3.18 2.76 -32.14
C VAL A 65 -1.77 2.55 -32.68
N ILE A 66 -0.77 3.02 -31.95
CA ILE A 66 0.64 2.94 -32.32
C ILE A 66 1.39 2.25 -31.18
N LEU A 67 2.16 1.22 -31.49
CA LEU A 67 3.08 0.58 -30.56
C LEU A 67 4.50 0.94 -30.97
N LEU A 68 5.24 1.55 -30.06
CA LEU A 68 6.68 1.78 -30.21
C LEU A 68 7.39 0.62 -29.51
N ILE A 69 8.08 -0.23 -30.26
CA ILE A 69 8.69 -1.47 -29.76
C ILE A 69 10.16 -1.49 -30.15
N ILE A 70 11.01 -1.95 -29.23
CA ILE A 70 12.42 -2.20 -29.50
C ILE A 70 12.63 -3.72 -29.61
N PRO A 71 12.95 -4.27 -30.79
CA PRO A 71 13.16 -5.70 -30.95
C PRO A 71 14.23 -6.27 -30.01
N GLY A 72 13.96 -7.41 -29.37
CA GLY A 72 14.87 -8.07 -28.44
C GLY A 72 15.01 -7.38 -27.08
N ASN A 73 14.26 -6.31 -26.83
CA ASN A 73 14.29 -5.59 -25.56
C ASN A 73 13.60 -6.41 -24.45
N LYS A 74 14.15 -6.31 -23.24
CA LYS A 74 13.60 -6.87 -22.01
C LYS A 74 13.70 -5.82 -20.91
N PHE A 75 12.56 -5.46 -20.32
CA PHE A 75 12.52 -4.42 -19.29
C PHE A 75 13.08 -4.94 -17.95
N HIS A 76 12.93 -6.24 -17.67
CA HIS A 76 13.41 -6.87 -16.44
C HIS A 76 14.14 -8.18 -16.71
N SER A 77 15.19 -8.46 -15.94
CA SER A 77 15.99 -9.70 -16.06
C SER A 77 15.19 -10.99 -15.81
N GLY A 78 14.03 -10.90 -15.17
CA GLY A 78 13.11 -12.02 -14.95
C GLY A 78 12.11 -12.28 -16.08
N GLN A 79 12.06 -11.41 -17.10
CA GLN A 79 11.14 -11.58 -18.23
C GLN A 79 11.71 -12.59 -19.24
N THR A 80 10.93 -13.63 -19.51
CA THR A 80 11.25 -14.66 -20.50
C THR A 80 11.03 -14.15 -21.91
N GLU A 81 9.89 -13.50 -22.15
CA GLU A 81 9.48 -12.91 -23.42
C GLU A 81 10.22 -11.59 -23.70
N THR A 82 10.39 -11.27 -24.98
CA THR A 82 10.90 -9.99 -25.48
C THR A 82 9.75 -9.04 -25.86
N GLU A 83 10.02 -7.75 -25.93
CA GLU A 83 8.99 -6.74 -26.22
C GLU A 83 8.26 -6.98 -27.55
N ASP A 84 8.96 -7.45 -28.58
CA ASP A 84 8.38 -7.79 -29.89
C ASP A 84 7.50 -9.05 -29.85
N GLU A 85 7.89 -10.08 -29.09
CA GLU A 85 7.05 -11.26 -28.86
C GLU A 85 5.74 -10.86 -28.15
N VAL A 86 5.84 -10.00 -27.13
CA VAL A 86 4.67 -9.49 -26.39
C VAL A 86 3.78 -8.64 -27.28
N ALA A 87 4.35 -7.78 -28.14
CA ALA A 87 3.57 -6.98 -29.08
C ALA A 87 2.73 -7.85 -30.02
N ILE A 88 3.32 -8.91 -30.59
CA ILE A 88 2.61 -9.84 -31.47
C ILE A 88 1.51 -10.55 -30.69
N LYS A 89 1.79 -10.98 -29.46
CA LYS A 89 0.81 -11.60 -28.56
C LYS A 89 -0.35 -10.67 -28.22
N LEU A 90 -0.10 -9.38 -28.00
CA LEU A 90 -1.15 -8.38 -27.73
C LEU A 90 -2.02 -8.11 -28.96
N LEU A 91 -1.41 -8.00 -30.15
CA LEU A 91 -2.12 -7.73 -31.40
C LEU A 91 -2.96 -8.92 -31.89
N SER A 92 -2.52 -10.15 -31.58
CA SER A 92 -3.21 -11.39 -31.97
C SER A 92 -4.02 -12.03 -30.84
N GLY A 93 -3.82 -11.56 -29.61
CA GLY A 93 -4.35 -12.14 -28.39
C GLY A 93 -5.86 -11.96 -28.26
N LYS A 94 -6.53 -12.98 -27.72
CA LYS A 94 -7.91 -12.88 -27.25
C LYS A 94 -7.89 -12.50 -25.78
N ILE A 95 -8.93 -11.80 -25.33
CA ILE A 95 -9.12 -11.51 -23.91
C ILE A 95 -9.24 -12.85 -23.17
N GLU A 96 -8.30 -13.10 -22.27
CA GLU A 96 -8.26 -14.30 -21.46
C GLU A 96 -9.50 -14.35 -20.54
N PRO A 97 -10.07 -15.55 -20.29
CA PRO A 97 -11.12 -15.69 -19.29
C PRO A 97 -10.64 -15.20 -17.93
N VAL A 98 -11.51 -14.51 -17.19
CA VAL A 98 -11.19 -14.09 -15.83
C VAL A 98 -11.14 -15.32 -14.94
N GLU A 99 -9.93 -15.73 -14.56
CA GLU A 99 -9.73 -16.71 -13.50
C GLU A 99 -9.77 -16.00 -12.15
N ILE A 100 -10.65 -16.46 -11.26
CA ILE A 100 -10.70 -15.97 -9.89
C ILE A 100 -9.79 -16.88 -9.06
N PRO A 101 -8.60 -16.43 -8.62
CA PRO A 101 -7.77 -17.24 -7.75
C PRO A 101 -8.53 -17.46 -6.44
N VAL A 102 -8.72 -18.74 -6.11
CA VAL A 102 -9.39 -19.15 -4.88
C VAL A 102 -8.37 -19.04 -3.75
N ASP A 103 -8.47 -17.97 -2.96
CA ASP A 103 -7.64 -17.76 -1.77
C ASP A 103 -8.46 -18.11 -0.53
N PHE A 104 -7.98 -19.09 0.24
CA PHE A 104 -8.63 -19.53 1.47
C PHE A 104 -8.84 -18.37 2.45
N GLU A 105 -7.90 -17.43 2.55
CA GLU A 105 -8.02 -16.28 3.46
C GLU A 105 -9.16 -15.34 3.04
N LYS A 106 -9.33 -15.13 1.72
CA LYS A 106 -10.44 -14.32 1.17
C LYS A 106 -11.79 -15.02 1.33
N ILE A 107 -11.82 -16.34 1.22
CA ILE A 107 -13.05 -17.12 1.45
C ILE A 107 -13.47 -17.05 2.91
N GLU A 108 -12.51 -17.19 3.84
CA GLU A 108 -12.79 -17.10 5.27
C GLU A 108 -13.38 -15.72 5.63
N GLU A 109 -12.81 -14.66 5.04
CA GLU A 109 -13.34 -13.29 5.14
C GLU A 109 -14.76 -13.17 4.56
N GLN A 110 -15.00 -13.71 3.36
CA GLN A 110 -16.31 -13.65 2.71
C GLN A 110 -17.39 -14.40 3.49
N ILE A 111 -17.07 -15.59 4.02
CA ILE A 111 -18.00 -16.37 4.85
C ILE A 111 -18.33 -15.59 6.12
N LEU A 112 -17.33 -15.01 6.80
CA LEU A 112 -17.58 -14.19 7.98
C LEU A 112 -18.45 -12.97 7.65
N ALA A 113 -18.24 -12.34 6.50
CA ALA A 113 -19.07 -11.24 6.02
C ALA A 113 -20.52 -11.67 5.77
N ASN A 114 -20.75 -12.82 5.12
CA ASN A 114 -22.10 -13.35 4.90
C ASN A 114 -22.82 -13.68 6.21
N ILE A 115 -22.10 -14.24 7.20
CA ILE A 115 -22.68 -14.49 8.53
C ILE A 115 -23.00 -13.16 9.23
N SER A 116 -22.18 -12.12 9.03
CA SER A 116 -22.39 -10.81 9.64
C SER A 116 -23.64 -10.08 9.14
N THR A 117 -24.04 -10.28 7.88
CA THR A 117 -25.23 -9.65 7.31
C THR A 117 -26.51 -10.24 7.88
N LEU A 118 -26.51 -11.55 8.15
CA LEU A 118 -27.66 -12.27 8.71
C LEU A 118 -27.69 -12.23 10.25
N ASN A 119 -26.55 -11.95 10.90
CA ASN A 119 -26.27 -12.10 12.34
C ASN A 119 -26.34 -13.56 12.84
N GLU A 120 -27.35 -14.30 12.41
CA GLU A 120 -27.64 -15.68 12.76
C GLU A 120 -28.22 -16.40 11.54
N CYS A 121 -27.64 -17.54 11.15
CA CYS A 121 -28.01 -18.26 9.93
C CYS A 121 -27.64 -19.75 9.99
N GLU A 122 -28.23 -20.57 9.12
CA GLU A 122 -27.82 -21.96 8.94
C GLU A 122 -26.64 -22.07 7.96
N ILE A 123 -25.91 -23.20 7.99
CA ILE A 123 -24.81 -23.43 7.04
C ILE A 123 -25.33 -23.44 5.59
N GLU A 124 -26.53 -23.95 5.36
CA GLU A 124 -27.17 -23.99 4.04
C GLU A 124 -27.41 -22.57 3.47
N ASP A 125 -27.74 -21.60 4.32
CA ASP A 125 -27.89 -20.19 3.91
C ASP A 125 -26.56 -19.62 3.38
N ILE A 126 -25.45 -19.94 4.06
CA ILE A 126 -24.10 -19.52 3.66
C ILE A 126 -23.73 -20.14 2.32
N GLU A 127 -23.99 -21.44 2.13
CA GLU A 127 -23.72 -22.15 0.89
C GLU A 127 -24.53 -21.58 -0.28
N ASN A 128 -25.82 -21.27 -0.07
CA ASN A 128 -26.67 -20.63 -1.06
C ASN A 128 -26.15 -19.25 -1.49
N MET A 129 -25.67 -18.44 -0.53
CA MET A 129 -25.04 -17.16 -0.83
C MET A 129 -23.74 -17.32 -1.64
N LEU A 130 -22.90 -18.29 -1.29
CA LEU A 130 -21.64 -18.55 -2.01
C LEU A 130 -21.90 -19.04 -3.44
N LEU A 131 -22.89 -19.92 -3.65
CA LEU A 131 -23.31 -20.38 -4.97
C LEU A 131 -23.76 -19.20 -5.85
N SER A 132 -24.52 -18.26 -5.29
CA SER A 132 -24.96 -17.06 -6.03
C SER A 132 -23.78 -16.18 -6.46
N SER A 133 -22.70 -16.17 -5.68
CA SER A 133 -21.45 -15.47 -6.00
C SER A 133 -20.52 -16.23 -6.96
N LYS A 134 -20.95 -17.39 -7.49
CA LYS A 134 -20.18 -18.31 -8.36
C LYS A 134 -18.89 -18.83 -7.72
N ILE A 135 -18.82 -18.84 -6.40
CA ILE A 135 -17.73 -19.46 -5.64
C ILE A 135 -18.16 -20.91 -5.36
N ALA A 136 -17.74 -21.84 -6.21
CA ALA A 136 -18.18 -23.24 -6.13
C ALA A 136 -17.25 -24.12 -5.28
N ASN A 137 -17.83 -25.13 -4.62
CA ASN A 137 -17.14 -26.29 -4.02
C ASN A 137 -16.19 -25.97 -2.86
N LEU A 138 -16.72 -25.32 -1.82
CA LEU A 138 -15.96 -25.04 -0.60
C LEU A 138 -16.42 -25.91 0.58
N ASP A 139 -15.45 -26.31 1.40
CA ASP A 139 -15.71 -26.96 2.68
C ASP A 139 -16.12 -25.90 3.73
N THR A 140 -17.33 -25.35 3.56
CA THR A 140 -17.92 -24.32 4.43
C THR A 140 -17.92 -24.78 5.89
N LYS A 141 -18.16 -26.07 6.14
CA LYS A 141 -18.20 -26.66 7.49
C LYS A 141 -16.84 -26.58 8.18
N THR A 142 -15.75 -26.92 7.49
CA THR A 142 -14.40 -26.77 8.04
C THR A 142 -14.05 -25.30 8.33
N ILE A 143 -14.43 -24.39 7.45
CA ILE A 143 -14.17 -22.95 7.63
C ILE A 143 -14.93 -22.38 8.84
N VAL A 144 -16.23 -22.67 8.95
CA VAL A 144 -17.05 -22.28 10.11
C VAL A 144 -16.49 -22.89 11.40
N THR A 145 -15.98 -24.11 11.35
CA THR A 145 -15.34 -24.75 12.50
C THR A 145 -14.06 -24.02 12.93
N ASN A 146 -13.26 -23.53 11.99
CA ASN A 146 -12.08 -22.71 12.29
C ASN A 146 -12.46 -21.35 12.87
N LEU A 147 -13.44 -20.66 12.27
CA LEU A 147 -13.98 -19.40 12.80
C LEU A 147 -14.55 -19.56 14.22
N LYS A 148 -15.14 -20.73 14.53
CA LYS A 148 -15.62 -21.07 15.87
C LYS A 148 -14.46 -21.23 16.86
N LYS A 149 -13.40 -21.96 16.49
CA LYS A 149 -12.20 -22.12 17.33
C LYS A 149 -11.58 -20.79 17.71
N ASP A 150 -11.61 -19.83 16.76
CA ASP A 150 -11.08 -18.49 16.94
C ASP A 150 -12.07 -17.50 17.59
N ASN A 151 -13.26 -17.97 17.98
CA ASN A 151 -14.33 -17.21 18.64
C ASN A 151 -14.91 -16.04 17.80
N PHE A 152 -14.81 -16.12 16.47
CA PHE A 152 -15.50 -15.18 15.55
C PHE A 152 -16.98 -15.54 15.38
N VAL A 153 -17.33 -16.82 15.51
CA VAL A 153 -18.70 -17.32 15.47
C VAL A 153 -18.96 -18.31 16.59
N LYS A 154 -20.22 -18.46 16.97
CA LYS A 154 -20.75 -19.50 17.85
C LYS A 154 -21.68 -20.39 17.04
N THR A 155 -21.76 -21.67 17.38
CA THR A 155 -22.76 -22.58 16.81
C THR A 155 -23.73 -23.03 17.89
N LYS A 156 -25.03 -22.93 17.63
CA LYS A 156 -26.11 -23.57 18.40
C LYS A 156 -26.32 -25.00 17.88
N GLU A 157 -27.22 -25.75 18.54
CA GLU A 157 -27.67 -27.06 18.05
C GLU A 157 -28.24 -26.94 16.61
N LYS A 158 -27.99 -27.95 15.77
CA LYS A 158 -28.40 -28.06 14.35
C LYS A 158 -27.79 -27.03 13.38
N GLU A 159 -26.46 -27.06 13.19
CA GLU A 159 -25.76 -26.31 12.11
C GLU A 159 -26.06 -24.80 12.05
N HIS A 160 -26.50 -24.24 13.17
CA HIS A 160 -26.94 -22.86 13.25
C HIS A 160 -25.80 -21.98 13.78
N VAL A 161 -25.38 -21.00 13.00
CA VAL A 161 -24.20 -20.17 13.22
C VAL A 161 -24.63 -18.76 13.63
N ILE A 162 -23.99 -18.22 14.67
CA ILE A 162 -24.24 -16.88 15.21
C ILE A 162 -22.93 -16.12 15.25
N ILE A 163 -22.92 -14.91 14.72
CA ILE A 163 -21.73 -14.06 14.79
C ILE A 163 -21.48 -13.58 16.23
N THR A 164 -20.22 -13.58 16.66
CA THR A 164 -19.85 -12.97 17.94
C THR A 164 -19.62 -11.47 17.78
N GLU A 165 -19.57 -10.71 18.88
CA GLU A 165 -19.14 -9.30 18.83
C GLU A 165 -17.74 -9.15 18.22
N LEU A 166 -16.87 -10.14 18.42
CA LEU A 166 -15.52 -10.17 17.83
C LEU A 166 -15.56 -10.43 16.32
N GLY A 167 -16.39 -11.38 15.87
CA GLY A 167 -16.62 -11.64 14.44
C GLY A 167 -17.19 -10.41 13.74
N LEU A 168 -18.18 -9.77 14.35
CA LEU A 168 -18.80 -8.56 13.83
C LEU A 168 -17.79 -7.40 13.76
N ALA A 169 -17.02 -7.18 14.84
CA ALA A 169 -15.97 -6.16 14.85
C ALA A 169 -14.91 -6.40 13.77
N THR A 170 -14.57 -7.66 13.50
CA THR A 170 -13.61 -8.06 12.47
C THR A 170 -14.15 -7.78 11.07
N SER A 171 -15.37 -8.24 10.78
CA SER A 171 -16.02 -8.07 9.48
C SER A 171 -16.30 -6.60 9.13
N VAL A 172 -16.87 -5.83 10.07
CA VAL A 172 -17.13 -4.38 9.88
C VAL A 172 -15.85 -3.57 9.69
N SER A 173 -14.71 -4.11 10.11
CA SER A 173 -13.40 -3.47 9.96
C SER A 173 -12.65 -3.93 8.71
N PHE A 174 -13.26 -4.76 7.85
CA PHE A 174 -12.63 -5.34 6.66
C PHE A 174 -11.28 -6.00 6.97
N LEU A 175 -11.18 -6.65 8.14
CA LEU A 175 -10.01 -7.40 8.53
C LEU A 175 -10.23 -8.88 8.24
N THR A 176 -9.23 -9.52 7.62
CA THR A 176 -9.22 -10.98 7.52
C THR A 176 -9.18 -11.58 8.94
N PRO A 177 -9.81 -12.75 9.17
CA PRO A 177 -9.76 -13.42 10.47
C PRO A 177 -8.32 -13.65 10.97
N ARG A 178 -7.39 -13.91 10.04
CA ARG A 178 -5.95 -14.02 10.33
C ARG A 178 -5.34 -12.70 10.82
N LYS A 179 -5.60 -11.58 10.14
CA LYS A 179 -5.13 -10.25 10.58
C LYS A 179 -5.74 -9.89 11.94
N ALA A 180 -7.03 -10.14 12.14
CA ALA A 180 -7.70 -9.90 13.42
C ALA A 180 -7.09 -10.72 14.57
N LYS A 181 -6.76 -11.99 14.36
CA LYS A 181 -6.02 -12.81 15.35
C LYS A 181 -4.69 -12.19 15.76
N THR A 182 -3.92 -11.71 14.78
CA THR A 182 -2.65 -11.01 15.04
C THR A 182 -2.87 -9.75 15.87
N VAL A 183 -3.87 -8.93 15.52
CA VAL A 183 -4.25 -7.73 16.27
C VAL A 183 -4.64 -8.07 17.72
N ILE A 184 -5.50 -9.07 17.92
CA ILE A 184 -5.94 -9.52 19.26
C ILE A 184 -4.73 -9.96 20.10
N LYS A 185 -3.80 -10.73 19.51
CA LYS A 185 -2.59 -11.18 20.20
C LYS A 185 -1.73 -9.99 20.62
N LYS A 186 -1.48 -9.05 19.71
CA LYS A 186 -0.66 -7.86 19.97
C LYS A 186 -1.27 -6.91 21.01
N LEU A 187 -2.60 -6.76 20.98
CA LEU A 187 -3.34 -5.99 21.98
C LEU A 187 -3.24 -6.61 23.38
N LYS A 188 -3.30 -7.95 23.48
CA LYS A 188 -3.13 -8.67 24.75
C LYS A 188 -1.70 -8.58 25.30
N THR A 189 -0.69 -8.44 24.44
CA THR A 189 0.71 -8.24 24.84
C THR A 189 1.06 -6.78 25.13
N ASN A 190 0.08 -5.87 25.12
CA ASN A 190 0.26 -4.44 25.38
C ASN A 190 1.28 -3.76 24.44
N GLU A 191 1.34 -4.20 23.17
CA GLU A 191 2.12 -3.54 22.13
C GLU A 191 1.51 -2.16 21.81
N ASP A 192 2.34 -1.23 21.30
CA ASP A 192 1.88 0.11 20.95
C ASP A 192 0.70 0.05 19.94
N PRO A 193 -0.50 0.55 20.30
CA PRO A 193 -1.67 0.48 19.45
C PRO A 193 -1.47 1.09 18.06
N LEU A 194 -0.61 2.12 17.94
CA LEU A 194 -0.28 2.70 16.64
C LEU A 194 0.51 1.72 15.77
N ILE A 195 1.49 1.02 16.35
CA ILE A 195 2.28 0.02 15.63
C ILE A 195 1.42 -1.16 15.21
N ILE A 196 0.45 -1.57 16.05
CA ILE A 196 -0.53 -2.60 15.68
C ILE A 196 -1.30 -2.19 14.42
N ALA A 197 -1.84 -0.97 14.39
CA ALA A 197 -2.58 -0.45 13.24
C ALA A 197 -1.70 -0.33 11.99
N ILE A 198 -0.47 0.16 12.12
CA ILE A 198 0.51 0.22 11.02
C ILE A 198 0.83 -1.20 10.51
N SER A 199 0.94 -2.19 11.39
CA SER A 199 1.32 -3.56 10.99
C SER A 199 0.26 -4.29 10.16
N ILE A 200 -0.98 -3.78 10.12
CA ILE A 200 -2.05 -4.30 9.25
C ILE A 200 -1.72 -4.03 7.78
N GLU A 201 -1.19 -2.84 7.49
CA GLU A 201 -0.71 -2.41 6.18
C GLU A 201 0.41 -1.35 6.34
N PRO A 202 1.68 -1.77 6.40
CA PRO A 202 2.81 -0.86 6.49
C PRO A 202 2.99 -0.05 5.20
N PHE A 203 3.58 1.15 5.30
CA PHE A 203 3.92 1.96 4.13
C PHE A 203 5.18 1.43 3.44
N ASP A 204 5.02 0.78 2.28
CA ASP A 204 6.13 0.15 1.53
C ASP A 204 6.54 0.93 0.26
N ALA A 205 5.76 1.93 -0.14
CA ALA A 205 5.98 2.78 -1.34
C ALA A 205 7.12 3.79 -1.14
N VAL A 206 8.29 3.28 -0.77
CA VAL A 206 9.51 4.05 -0.48
C VAL A 206 10.57 3.74 -1.52
N TYR A 207 10.92 4.74 -2.30
CA TYR A 207 11.87 4.64 -3.39
C TYR A 207 13.17 5.36 -3.06
N LEU A 208 14.26 4.91 -3.66
CA LEU A 208 15.53 5.62 -3.66
C LEU A 208 15.42 6.84 -4.55
N SER A 209 16.03 7.96 -4.17
CA SER A 209 16.23 9.07 -5.10
C SER A 209 17.05 8.62 -6.32
N SER A 210 16.80 9.25 -7.47
CA SER A 210 17.56 8.96 -8.72
C SER A 210 19.06 9.03 -8.50
N LYS A 211 19.52 10.02 -7.71
CA LYS A 211 20.94 10.18 -7.36
C LYS A 211 21.51 8.98 -6.61
N VAL A 212 20.79 8.46 -5.61
CA VAL A 212 21.24 7.27 -4.86
C VAL A 212 21.16 6.04 -5.76
N HIS A 213 20.05 5.86 -6.46
CA HIS A 213 19.83 4.68 -7.31
C HIS A 213 20.87 4.56 -8.43
N GLU A 214 21.13 5.65 -9.16
CA GLU A 214 22.15 5.70 -10.22
C GLU A 214 23.56 5.40 -9.67
N GLU A 215 23.90 5.94 -8.49
CA GLU A 215 25.20 5.69 -7.87
C GLU A 215 25.37 4.20 -7.48
N LEU A 216 24.30 3.57 -6.97
CA LEU A 216 24.31 2.15 -6.67
C LEU A 216 24.45 1.32 -7.95
N VAL A 217 23.66 1.61 -8.99
CA VAL A 217 23.76 0.90 -10.29
C VAL A 217 25.14 1.10 -10.93
N ARG A 218 25.75 2.27 -10.81
CA ARG A 218 27.11 2.50 -11.33
C ARG A 218 28.16 1.70 -10.57
N SER A 219 28.01 1.59 -9.25
CA SER A 219 28.99 0.94 -8.37
C SER A 219 28.89 -0.60 -8.42
N PHE A 220 27.72 -1.13 -8.79
CA PHE A 220 27.41 -2.55 -8.80
C PHE A 220 27.04 -3.03 -10.21
N ARG A 221 27.67 -4.10 -10.70
CA ARG A 221 27.40 -4.68 -12.04
C ARG A 221 26.13 -5.52 -12.11
N PHE A 222 25.18 -5.29 -11.22
CA PHE A 222 23.90 -6.01 -11.16
C PHE A 222 22.77 -5.01 -10.93
N GLN A 223 21.56 -5.39 -11.33
CA GLN A 223 20.38 -4.52 -11.24
C GLN A 223 19.98 -4.33 -9.76
N VAL A 224 20.03 -3.09 -9.30
CA VAL A 224 19.60 -2.69 -7.95
C VAL A 224 18.15 -2.24 -8.00
N SER A 225 17.33 -2.72 -7.07
CA SER A 225 15.93 -2.29 -6.98
C SER A 225 15.83 -0.82 -6.59
N SER A 226 14.81 -0.13 -7.08
CA SER A 226 14.50 1.24 -6.68
C SER A 226 13.79 1.33 -5.32
N LYS A 227 13.26 0.22 -4.77
CA LYS A 227 12.57 0.21 -3.48
C LYS A 227 13.56 0.07 -2.30
N LEU A 228 13.40 0.90 -1.27
CA LEU A 228 14.26 0.89 -0.07
C LEU A 228 14.24 -0.45 0.67
N PHE A 229 13.05 -1.00 0.92
CA PHE A 229 12.87 -2.24 1.69
C PHE A 229 13.06 -3.51 0.86
N SER A 230 13.66 -3.39 -0.33
CA SER A 230 14.01 -4.56 -1.13
C SER A 230 15.24 -5.26 -0.57
N GLY A 231 15.29 -6.60 -0.69
CA GLY A 231 16.43 -7.39 -0.24
C GLY A 231 17.77 -6.92 -0.82
N SER A 232 17.81 -6.50 -2.08
CA SER A 232 19.03 -6.01 -2.73
C SER A 232 19.58 -4.73 -2.09
N VAL A 233 18.71 -3.80 -1.68
CA VAL A 233 19.14 -2.56 -1.00
C VAL A 233 19.55 -2.86 0.45
N LEU A 234 18.81 -3.72 1.14
CA LEU A 234 19.12 -4.14 2.50
C LEU A 234 20.48 -4.86 2.59
N ASP A 235 20.79 -5.74 1.64
CA ASP A 235 22.10 -6.40 1.52
C ASP A 235 23.25 -5.39 1.41
N LEU A 236 23.05 -4.33 0.62
CA LEU A 236 24.06 -3.29 0.39
C LEU A 236 24.34 -2.47 1.66
N MET A 237 23.35 -2.29 2.53
CA MET A 237 23.53 -1.60 3.82
C MET A 237 24.41 -2.41 4.80
N ILE A 238 24.38 -3.74 4.74
CA ILE A 238 25.09 -4.62 5.68
C ILE A 238 26.52 -4.92 5.23
N ARG A 239 26.75 -5.05 3.92
CA ARG A 239 28.03 -5.54 3.37
C ARG A 239 29.19 -4.58 3.68
N LYS A 240 29.84 -4.82 4.82
CA LYS A 240 31.07 -4.13 5.26
C LYS A 240 32.28 -4.33 4.32
N GLY A 241 32.24 -5.32 3.41
CA GLY A 241 33.34 -5.70 2.52
C GLY A 241 33.24 -5.21 1.06
N SER A 242 32.09 -4.72 0.61
CA SER A 242 31.91 -4.13 -0.74
C SER A 242 32.33 -2.65 -0.80
N THR A 243 32.99 -2.20 0.26
CA THR A 243 33.23 -0.82 0.68
C THR A 243 34.18 -0.02 -0.19
N ARG A 244 34.91 -0.65 -1.12
CA ARG A 244 35.86 0.05 -2.00
C ARG A 244 35.22 0.75 -3.21
N ARG A 245 33.93 0.52 -3.49
CA ARG A 245 33.28 1.07 -4.71
C ARG A 245 32.28 2.20 -4.46
N LEU A 246 31.79 2.37 -3.23
CA LEU A 246 30.78 3.38 -2.94
C LEU A 246 31.41 4.68 -2.43
N PRO A 247 30.93 5.85 -2.88
CA PRO A 247 31.35 7.13 -2.32
C PRO A 247 30.97 7.30 -0.84
N ASN A 248 31.78 8.06 -0.08
CA ASN A 248 31.54 8.35 1.35
C ASN A 248 30.15 8.92 1.65
N TRP A 249 29.57 9.70 0.73
CA TRP A 249 28.27 10.30 0.94
C TRP A 249 27.14 9.25 0.96
N ILE A 250 27.27 8.13 0.25
CA ILE A 250 26.30 7.01 0.30
C ILE A 250 26.33 6.34 1.67
N PHE A 251 27.53 6.15 2.25
CA PHE A 251 27.63 5.59 3.61
C PHE A 251 26.96 6.48 4.65
N ASN A 252 27.05 7.81 4.50
CA ASN A 252 26.32 8.74 5.36
C ASN A 252 24.80 8.59 5.22
N VAL A 253 24.30 8.35 4.00
CA VAL A 253 22.87 8.08 3.76
C VAL A 253 22.45 6.76 4.41
N PHE A 254 23.20 5.67 4.22
CA PHE A 254 22.93 4.38 4.85
C PHE A 254 22.98 4.45 6.38
N ALA A 255 23.94 5.19 6.93
CA ALA A 255 24.04 5.41 8.37
C ALA A 255 22.81 6.15 8.91
N LYS A 256 22.33 7.18 8.22
CA LYS A 256 21.09 7.89 8.58
C LYS A 256 19.88 6.96 8.60
N TRP A 257 19.70 6.13 7.57
CA TRP A 257 18.61 5.14 7.54
C TRP A 257 18.73 4.14 8.69
N ALA A 258 19.93 3.61 8.92
CA ALA A 258 20.20 2.63 9.97
C ALA A 258 19.95 3.17 11.39
N GLN A 259 20.26 4.46 11.62
CA GLN A 259 20.05 5.14 12.89
C GLN A 259 18.60 5.57 13.12
N THR A 260 17.83 5.78 12.05
CA THR A 260 16.45 6.30 12.16
C THR A 260 15.41 5.19 12.09
N PHE A 261 15.52 4.29 11.11
CA PHE A 261 14.47 3.31 10.81
C PHE A 261 14.83 1.92 11.32
N PHE A 262 16.10 1.52 11.22
CA PHE A 262 16.53 0.17 11.60
C PHE A 262 17.10 0.15 13.03
N THR A 263 16.39 0.65 14.04
CA THR A 263 16.94 0.81 15.42
C THR A 263 16.80 -0.44 16.30
N CYS A 264 16.25 -1.54 15.79
CA CYS A 264 16.01 -2.75 16.55
C CYS A 264 17.29 -3.58 16.82
N ASN A 265 17.20 -4.48 17.80
CA ASN A 265 18.25 -5.45 18.16
C ASN A 265 17.93 -6.87 17.65
N CYS A 266 17.06 -7.02 16.64
CA CYS A 266 16.69 -8.31 16.09
C CYS A 266 17.88 -8.99 15.39
N PRO A 267 18.00 -10.33 15.49
CA PRO A 267 19.03 -11.08 14.77
C PRO A 267 18.97 -10.88 13.25
N GLU A 268 17.75 -10.74 12.71
CA GLU A 268 17.49 -10.58 11.27
C GLU A 268 17.59 -9.13 10.80
N ARG A 269 18.08 -8.18 11.62
CA ARG A 269 18.26 -6.79 11.18
C ARG A 269 19.19 -6.75 9.95
N PRO A 270 18.83 -6.02 8.87
CA PRO A 270 17.71 -5.11 8.66
C PRO A 270 16.51 -5.74 7.91
N TYR A 271 16.48 -7.05 7.72
CA TYR A 271 15.40 -7.78 7.02
C TYR A 271 14.12 -7.95 7.85
N CYS A 272 14.17 -7.69 9.15
CA CYS A 272 12.98 -7.72 10.01
C CYS A 272 12.00 -6.58 9.71
N GLU A 273 10.73 -6.75 10.07
CA GLU A 273 9.64 -5.78 9.84
C GLU A 273 9.81 -4.43 10.57
N HIS A 274 10.64 -4.34 11.61
CA HIS A 274 10.79 -3.11 12.39
C HIS A 274 11.23 -1.90 11.55
N GLY A 275 12.02 -2.11 10.50
CA GLY A 275 12.47 -1.02 9.62
C GLY A 275 11.30 -0.31 8.94
N ILE A 276 10.38 -1.07 8.33
CA ILE A 276 9.22 -0.54 7.63
C ILE A 276 8.17 0.02 8.61
N LEU A 277 7.99 -0.62 9.77
CA LEU A 277 7.11 -0.12 10.82
C LEU A 277 7.59 1.23 11.38
N ASN A 278 8.89 1.37 11.64
CA ASN A 278 9.47 2.63 12.14
C ASN A 278 9.40 3.75 11.09
N PHE A 279 9.62 3.43 9.81
CA PHE A 279 9.44 4.40 8.73
C PHE A 279 7.99 4.87 8.62
N SER A 280 7.05 3.92 8.67
CA SER A 280 5.61 4.22 8.67
C SER A 280 5.22 5.09 9.86
N LYS A 281 5.74 4.78 11.06
CA LYS A 281 5.53 5.58 12.26
C LYS A 281 6.08 7.01 12.10
N TYR A 282 7.25 7.16 11.48
CA TYR A 282 7.83 8.48 11.20
C TYR A 282 6.93 9.35 10.30
N ILE A 283 6.24 8.75 9.31
CA ILE A 283 5.23 9.46 8.51
C ILE A 283 4.07 9.95 9.39
N VAL A 284 3.58 9.09 10.30
CA VAL A 284 2.51 9.46 11.23
C VAL A 284 2.95 10.60 12.14
N ASP A 285 4.16 10.55 12.70
CA ASP A 285 4.70 11.59 13.56
C ASP A 285 4.77 12.95 12.83
N LEU A 286 5.23 12.95 11.57
CA LEU A 286 5.22 14.16 10.73
C LEU A 286 3.80 14.65 10.46
N ARG A 287 2.85 13.74 10.23
CA ARG A 287 1.44 14.09 10.00
C ARG A 287 0.83 14.74 11.24
N VAL A 288 1.00 14.13 12.40
CA VAL A 288 0.52 14.64 13.71
C VAL A 288 1.14 16.02 14.01
N ALA A 289 2.39 16.25 13.59
CA ALA A 289 3.06 17.55 13.73
C ALA A 289 2.50 18.67 12.81
N GLY A 290 1.51 18.40 11.96
CA GLY A 290 0.88 19.43 11.12
C GLY A 290 1.26 19.37 9.64
N ASN A 291 2.10 18.43 9.21
CA ASN A 291 2.56 18.38 7.82
C ASN A 291 1.49 17.77 6.90
N ASN A 292 1.31 18.37 5.73
CA ASN A 292 0.53 17.79 4.64
C ASN A 292 1.35 16.76 3.85
N PRO A 293 0.73 15.87 3.04
CA PRO A 293 1.44 14.82 2.31
C PRO A 293 2.60 15.34 1.45
N SER A 294 2.46 16.50 0.80
CA SER A 294 3.53 17.12 0.02
C SER A 294 4.71 17.59 0.89
N GLN A 295 4.44 18.14 2.06
CA GLN A 295 5.47 18.53 3.03
C GLN A 295 6.20 17.31 3.58
N ILE A 296 5.46 16.24 3.92
CA ILE A 296 6.04 14.97 4.37
C ILE A 296 6.99 14.40 3.31
N SER A 297 6.53 14.34 2.05
CA SER A 297 7.34 13.91 0.91
C SER A 297 8.63 14.73 0.78
N ASN A 298 8.53 16.06 0.84
CA ASN A 298 9.69 16.95 0.77
C ASN A 298 10.67 16.76 1.94
N ILE A 299 10.17 16.55 3.17
CA ILE A 299 11.01 16.32 4.35
C ILE A 299 11.78 15.01 4.20
N ILE A 300 11.10 13.94 3.76
CA ILE A 300 11.71 12.63 3.56
C ILE A 300 12.79 12.69 2.47
N ALA A 301 12.49 13.33 1.35
CA ALA A 301 13.45 13.53 0.26
C ALA A 301 14.72 14.25 0.72
N ARG A 302 14.57 15.37 1.45
CA ARG A 302 15.72 16.17 1.90
C ARG A 302 16.55 15.48 2.98
N ASN A 303 15.90 14.81 3.93
CA ASN A 303 16.60 14.28 5.11
C ASN A 303 17.28 12.93 4.81
N PHE A 304 16.65 12.13 3.95
CA PHE A 304 17.02 10.72 3.74
C PHE A 304 17.36 10.35 2.30
N GLU A 305 17.26 11.27 1.33
CA GLU A 305 17.48 10.95 -0.10
C GLU A 305 16.53 9.85 -0.61
N LEU A 306 15.30 9.84 -0.09
CA LEU A 306 14.22 8.89 -0.42
C LEU A 306 13.05 9.59 -1.10
N GLN A 307 12.45 8.95 -2.09
CA GLN A 307 11.28 9.41 -2.80
C GLN A 307 10.03 8.68 -2.30
N VAL A 308 9.03 9.45 -1.89
CA VAL A 308 7.69 8.98 -1.52
C VAL A 308 6.69 9.93 -2.16
N TYR A 309 5.65 9.42 -2.79
CA TYR A 309 4.71 10.28 -3.51
C TYR A 309 3.61 10.82 -2.57
N PRO A 310 3.21 12.09 -2.70
CA PRO A 310 2.15 12.66 -1.87
C PRO A 310 0.81 11.92 -1.98
N GLY A 311 0.51 11.36 -3.16
CA GLY A 311 -0.69 10.54 -3.39
C GLY A 311 -0.65 9.26 -2.55
N ASP A 312 0.45 8.51 -2.61
CA ASP A 312 0.64 7.29 -1.81
C ASP A 312 0.55 7.56 -0.31
N ILE A 313 1.17 8.66 0.16
CA ILE A 313 1.06 9.08 1.57
C ILE A 313 -0.39 9.37 1.94
N PHE A 314 -1.13 10.08 1.08
CA PHE A 314 -2.53 10.41 1.35
C PHE A 314 -3.38 9.14 1.44
N HIS A 315 -3.29 8.26 0.45
CA HIS A 315 -4.03 7.01 0.42
C HIS A 315 -3.69 6.13 1.62
N TRP A 316 -2.41 6.00 1.94
CA TRP A 316 -1.99 5.19 3.09
C TRP A 316 -2.45 5.78 4.42
N LEU A 317 -2.39 7.10 4.62
CA LEU A 317 -2.90 7.74 5.83
C LEU A 317 -4.41 7.54 5.99
N ASP A 318 -5.16 7.56 4.88
CA ASP A 318 -6.59 7.28 4.88
C ASP A 318 -6.88 5.82 5.24
N SER A 319 -6.18 4.86 4.62
CA SER A 319 -6.25 3.44 5.01
C SER A 319 -5.88 3.23 6.49
N LEU A 320 -4.83 3.90 6.97
CA LEU A 320 -4.40 3.81 8.37
C LEU A 320 -5.48 4.31 9.34
N VAL A 321 -6.24 5.34 8.99
CA VAL A 321 -7.38 5.80 9.81
C VAL A 321 -8.42 4.69 9.94
N HIS A 322 -8.75 3.98 8.85
CA HIS A 322 -9.66 2.83 8.88
C HIS A 322 -9.09 1.67 9.70
N HIS A 323 -7.79 1.40 9.60
CA HIS A 323 -7.12 0.39 10.43
C HIS A 323 -7.15 0.75 11.92
N ILE A 324 -6.92 2.02 12.28
CA ILE A 324 -7.04 2.50 13.66
C ILE A 324 -8.46 2.29 14.17
N GLU A 325 -9.49 2.59 13.37
CA GLU A 325 -10.87 2.27 13.73
C GLU A 325 -11.10 0.78 13.95
N GLY A 326 -10.55 -0.07 13.08
CA GLY A 326 -10.68 -1.51 13.21
C GLY A 326 -10.06 -2.05 14.50
N VAL A 327 -8.84 -1.62 14.81
CA VAL A 327 -8.17 -1.93 16.08
C VAL A 327 -8.98 -1.39 17.27
N THR A 328 -9.59 -0.20 17.13
CA THR A 328 -10.44 0.40 18.17
C THR A 328 -11.70 -0.43 18.43
N ARG A 329 -12.36 -0.96 17.39
CA ARG A 329 -13.53 -1.86 17.52
C ARG A 329 -13.15 -3.14 18.26
N ILE A 330 -12.02 -3.76 17.90
CA ILE A 330 -11.52 -4.97 18.58
C ILE A 330 -11.15 -4.66 20.05
N ALA A 331 -10.44 -3.55 20.31
CA ALA A 331 -10.09 -3.13 21.67
C ALA A 331 -11.33 -2.89 22.55
N LYS A 332 -12.43 -2.37 21.98
CA LYS A 332 -13.72 -2.21 22.67
C LYS A 332 -14.31 -3.56 23.08
N VAL A 333 -14.32 -4.56 22.19
CA VAL A 333 -14.81 -5.91 22.48
C VAL A 333 -13.96 -6.58 23.56
N LEU A 334 -12.63 -6.34 23.56
CA LEU A 334 -11.71 -6.82 24.59
C LEU A 334 -11.73 -6.01 25.89
N GLN A 335 -12.58 -4.99 26.00
CA GLN A 335 -12.71 -4.11 27.17
C GLN A 335 -11.42 -3.38 27.58
N LEU A 336 -10.57 -3.05 26.60
CA LEU A 336 -9.30 -2.33 26.82
C LEU A 336 -9.50 -0.81 26.77
N ALA A 337 -9.99 -0.23 27.87
CA ALA A 337 -10.40 1.19 27.94
C ALA A 337 -9.25 2.19 27.63
N GLU A 338 -8.04 1.98 28.17
CA GLU A 338 -6.90 2.87 27.93
C GLU A 338 -6.50 2.88 26.45
N THR A 339 -6.40 1.71 25.84
CA THR A 339 -6.06 1.54 24.42
C THR A 339 -7.11 2.17 23.52
N TYR A 340 -8.39 2.00 23.86
CA TYR A 340 -9.50 2.63 23.16
C TYR A 340 -9.36 4.17 23.14
N ILE A 341 -9.13 4.79 24.30
CA ILE A 341 -8.98 6.25 24.39
C ILE A 341 -7.79 6.75 23.56
N LYS A 342 -6.64 6.07 23.67
CA LYS A 342 -5.42 6.39 22.91
C LYS A 342 -5.67 6.36 21.39
N LEU A 343 -6.32 5.32 20.89
CA LEU A 343 -6.60 5.17 19.46
C LEU A 343 -7.59 6.23 18.93
N VAL A 344 -8.63 6.56 19.71
CA VAL A 344 -9.59 7.61 19.34
C VAL A 344 -8.90 8.98 19.26
N GLU A 345 -8.00 9.29 20.20
CA GLU A 345 -7.22 10.53 20.17
C GLU A 345 -6.26 10.57 18.98
N LEU A 346 -5.56 9.46 18.72
CA LEU A 346 -4.62 9.32 17.62
C LEU A 346 -5.30 9.51 16.26
N LYS A 347 -6.47 8.88 16.05
CA LYS A 347 -7.30 9.06 14.86
C LYS A 347 -7.56 10.55 14.61
N ARG A 348 -8.04 11.26 15.63
CA ARG A 348 -8.35 12.70 15.54
C ARG A 348 -7.12 13.52 15.16
N LYS A 349 -5.95 13.20 15.72
CA LYS A 349 -4.68 13.88 15.41
C LYS A 349 -4.21 13.65 13.97
N ILE A 350 -4.49 12.50 13.37
CA ILE A 350 -4.12 12.19 11.98
C ILE A 350 -5.07 12.87 10.99
N GLU A 351 -6.38 12.80 11.24
CA GLU A 351 -7.42 13.43 10.41
C GLU A 351 -7.30 14.96 10.44
N ARG A 352 -7.14 15.52 11.65
CA ARG A 352 -7.06 16.96 11.91
C ARG A 352 -5.76 17.27 12.63
N PRO A 353 -4.63 17.27 11.93
CA PRO A 353 -3.38 17.60 12.59
C PRO A 353 -3.43 19.05 13.04
N THR A 354 -3.06 19.28 14.30
CA THR A 354 -2.92 20.63 14.84
C THR A 354 -1.91 21.35 13.96
N ARG A 355 -2.40 22.23 13.07
CA ARG A 355 -1.55 23.23 12.42
C ARG A 355 -0.88 23.96 13.57
N GLY A 356 0.42 23.75 13.75
CA GLY A 356 1.18 24.49 14.74
C GLY A 356 0.80 25.96 14.61
N LEU A 357 0.13 26.51 15.63
CA LEU A 357 0.05 27.94 15.81
C LEU A 357 1.50 28.41 15.75
N LYS A 358 1.86 29.13 14.69
CA LYS A 358 3.08 29.93 14.65
C LYS A 358 2.92 31.04 15.69
N ASN A 359 3.00 30.69 16.98
CA ASN A 359 3.04 31.65 18.07
C ASN A 359 4.45 32.21 18.14
N VAL A 360 4.62 33.33 17.43
CA VAL A 360 5.17 34.59 17.96
C VAL A 360 6.27 34.42 19.03
N GLN A 361 7.53 34.39 18.60
CA GLN A 361 8.63 34.94 19.40
C GLN A 361 8.90 36.37 18.91
N LYS A 362 8.04 37.29 19.36
CA LYS A 362 8.37 38.71 19.54
C LYS A 362 7.97 39.02 20.99
N THR A 363 8.86 39.73 21.70
CA THR A 363 8.85 40.05 23.14
C THR A 363 9.42 38.91 23.99
N THR A 364 10.59 39.05 24.62
CA THR A 364 11.03 40.14 25.50
C THR A 364 12.56 40.31 25.44
N ASN A 365 13.01 41.44 24.88
CA ASN A 365 14.35 41.98 25.14
C ASN A 365 14.15 43.24 25.97
N THR A 366 14.07 43.09 27.29
CA THR A 366 14.23 44.18 28.26
C THR A 366 14.70 43.60 29.59
N THR A 367 15.76 44.22 30.14
CA THR A 367 16.29 44.13 31.52
C THR A 367 16.87 42.77 31.94
N HIS A 368 18.17 42.58 32.24
CA HIS A 368 19.09 43.42 33.01
C HIS A 368 20.56 43.18 32.63
N THR A 369 21.30 44.25 32.36
CA THR A 369 22.75 44.33 32.58
C THR A 369 23.01 45.43 33.61
N LYS A 370 23.23 45.04 34.87
CA LYS A 370 23.94 45.85 35.86
C LYS A 370 25.11 45.03 36.40
N GLN A 371 26.28 45.67 36.31
CA GLN A 371 27.47 45.53 37.15
C GLN A 371 28.39 44.30 36.97
N LYS A 372 29.53 44.54 36.30
CA LYS A 372 30.87 44.47 36.92
C LYS A 372 31.95 45.05 35.98
N ARG A 373 32.23 46.36 36.11
CA ARG A 373 33.50 47.00 36.47
C ARG A 373 33.43 48.49 36.19
#